data_AF-A0A2D4TMY4-F1
#
_entry.id   AF-A0A2D4TMY4-F1
#
_cell.length_a   1.000
_cell.length_b   1.000
_cell.length_c   1.000
_cell.angle_alpha   90.00
_cell.angle_beta   90.00
_cell.angle_gamma   90.00
#
_symmetry.space_group_name_H-M   'P 1'
#
loop_
_entity.id
_entity.type
_entity.pdbx_description
1 polymer ?
#
loop_
_entity_poly.entity_id
_entity_poly.type
_entity_poly.pdbx_seq_one_letter_code
_entity_poly.pdbx_strand_id
1 'polypeptide(L)'
;MSRHKIHYEIFNGHNPTAETERYWEVDVHASPEELQAFAESGYMVREILFQNRVLQQLQDALDELEAAEWAKKRGEVISSHSQLKKQGWGLILRHLMDKHEVFLELLKFQPLLSIARAMMGPL
;
A
#
# COMPACT_ATOMS: atom_id res chain seq x y z
N MET A 1 8.94 -5.43 17.53
CA MET A 1 8.69 -4.08 16.98
C MET A 1 8.57 -3.13 18.15
N SER A 2 9.44 -2.12 18.25
CA SER A 2 9.22 -1.05 19.23
C SER A 2 8.04 -0.19 18.77
N ARG A 3 7.29 0.32 19.73
CA ARG A 3 6.19 1.27 19.49
C ARG A 3 6.54 2.55 20.21
N HIS A 4 6.46 3.66 19.51
CA HIS A 4 6.60 4.98 20.08
C HIS A 4 5.60 5.93 19.44
N LYS A 5 5.43 7.11 20.03
CA LYS A 5 4.47 8.10 19.56
C LYS A 5 5.20 9.30 18.98
N ILE A 6 4.75 9.76 17.82
CA ILE A 6 5.20 11.02 17.22
C ILE A 6 4.05 12.02 17.29
N HIS A 7 4.38 13.24 17.72
CA HIS A 7 3.45 14.36 17.81
C HIS A 7 3.67 15.29 16.60
N TYR A 8 2.59 15.63 15.91
CA TYR A 8 2.59 16.61 14.83
C TYR A 8 1.79 17.83 15.23
N GLU A 9 2.30 19.00 14.83
CA GLU A 9 1.51 20.22 14.74
C GLU A 9 1.29 20.55 13.26
N ILE A 10 0.02 20.61 12.85
CA ILE A 10 -0.35 20.99 11.49
C ILE A 10 -0.63 22.49 11.45
N PHE A 11 0.17 23.23 10.70
CA PHE A 11 0.01 24.67 10.53
C PHE A 11 -1.05 24.99 9.45
N ASN A 12 -2.33 24.72 9.75
CA ASN A 12 -3.47 25.04 8.87
C ASN A 12 -4.15 26.39 9.18
N GLY A 13 -3.37 27.39 9.60
CA GLY A 13 -3.90 28.70 10.04
C GLY A 13 -4.68 29.50 8.99
N HIS A 14 -4.61 29.12 7.71
CA HIS A 14 -5.32 29.78 6.61
C HIS A 14 -6.74 29.22 6.37
N ASN A 15 -7.11 28.08 6.98
CA ASN A 15 -8.41 27.44 6.80
C ASN A 15 -9.03 27.11 8.17
N PRO A 16 -9.72 28.07 8.82
CA PRO A 16 -10.33 27.88 10.15
C PRO A 16 -11.49 26.87 10.15
N THR A 17 -11.92 26.41 8.98
CA THR A 17 -12.95 25.38 8.76
C THR A 17 -12.39 24.01 8.38
N ALA A 18 -11.06 23.86 8.32
CA ALA A 18 -10.46 22.56 8.05
C ALA A 18 -10.83 21.57 9.18
N GLU A 19 -11.43 20.44 8.81
CA GLU A 19 -11.79 19.33 9.71
C GLU A 19 -10.58 18.66 10.38
N THR A 20 -9.35 19.09 10.05
CA THR A 20 -8.11 18.56 10.59
C THR A 20 -7.76 19.23 11.91
N GLU A 21 -7.65 18.44 12.97
CA GLU A 21 -7.13 18.88 14.27
C GLU A 21 -5.75 19.51 14.13
N ARG A 22 -5.43 20.50 14.98
CA ARG A 22 -4.13 21.18 14.96
C ARG A 22 -3.00 20.28 15.44
N TYR A 23 -3.29 19.37 16.37
CA TYR A 23 -2.31 18.48 16.98
C TYR A 23 -2.71 17.03 16.71
N TRP A 24 -1.74 16.22 16.27
CA TRP A 24 -1.95 14.81 15.99
C TRP A 24 -0.94 13.96 16.73
N GLU A 25 -1.39 12.80 17.18
CA GLU A 25 -0.54 11.78 17.76
C GLU A 25 -0.62 10.52 16.89
N VAL A 26 0.54 9.99 16.50
CA VAL A 26 0.63 8.78 15.69
C VAL A 26 1.40 7.72 16.45
N ASP A 27 0.77 6.56 16.69
CA ASP A 27 1.46 5.36 17.16
C ASP A 27 2.28 4.77 16.02
N VAL A 28 3.61 4.79 16.16
CA VAL A 28 4.57 4.36 15.13
C VAL A 28 5.10 2.96 15.42
N HIS A 29 4.96 2.07 14.44
CA HIS A 29 5.43 0.69 14.48
C HIS A 29 6.87 0.54 13.94
N ALA A 30 7.73 1.48 14.28
CA ALA A 30 9.15 1.49 13.95
C ALA A 30 9.91 2.14 15.11
N SER A 31 11.19 1.82 15.24
CA SER A 31 12.10 2.57 16.13
C SER A 31 12.54 3.90 15.48
N PRO A 32 12.90 4.91 16.28
CA PRO A 32 13.49 6.14 15.75
C PRO A 32 14.72 5.89 14.86
N GLU A 33 15.56 4.92 15.23
CA GLU A 33 16.77 4.56 14.48
C GLU A 33 16.42 3.97 13.11
N GLU A 34 15.39 3.14 13.02
CA GLU A 34 14.89 2.63 11.74
C GLU A 34 14.33 3.75 10.85
N LEU A 35 13.61 4.73 11.43
CA LEU A 35 13.10 5.87 10.67
C LEU A 35 14.24 6.76 10.16
N GLN A 36 15.26 6.99 10.97
CA GLN A 36 16.45 7.75 10.58
C GLN A 36 17.19 7.03 9.44
N ALA A 37 17.43 5.72 9.58
CA ALA A 37 18.05 4.93 8.52
C ALA A 37 17.23 4.93 7.23
N PHE A 38 15.90 4.92 7.33
CA PHE A 38 15.02 5.03 6.17
C PHE A 38 15.12 6.41 5.49
N ALA A 39 15.15 7.49 6.27
CA ALA A 39 15.32 8.84 5.75
C ALA A 39 16.65 9.01 4.99
N GLU A 40 17.73 8.39 5.48
CA GLU A 40 19.06 8.47 4.89
C GLU A 40 19.24 7.58 3.65
N SER A 41 18.74 6.34 3.71
CA SER A 41 18.92 5.35 2.64
C SER A 41 17.86 5.42 1.55
N GLY A 42 16.71 6.04 1.82
CA GLY A 42 15.57 6.12 0.92
C GLY A 42 14.74 4.83 0.82
N TYR A 43 15.08 3.77 1.56
CA TYR A 43 14.30 2.53 1.62
C TYR A 43 14.35 1.86 2.99
N MET A 44 13.34 1.04 3.29
CA MET A 44 13.29 0.23 4.51
C MET A 44 12.86 -1.18 4.16
N VAL A 45 13.57 -2.19 4.67
CA VAL A 45 13.22 -3.61 4.50
C VAL A 45 12.61 -4.13 5.79
N ARG A 46 11.42 -4.73 5.68
CA ARG A 46 10.69 -5.36 6.80
C ARG A 46 10.49 -6.84 6.48
N GLU A 47 11.35 -7.66 7.06
CA GLU A 47 11.23 -9.11 6.91
C GLU A 47 10.03 -9.65 7.70
N ILE A 48 9.37 -10.67 7.14
CA ILE A 48 8.31 -11.42 7.81
C ILE A 48 7.16 -10.50 8.31
N LEU A 49 6.88 -9.45 7.54
CA LEU A 49 5.86 -8.45 7.89
C LEU A 49 4.44 -9.01 7.83
N PHE A 50 4.16 -9.83 6.80
CA PHE A 50 2.91 -10.57 6.66
C PHE A 50 3.15 -12.02 7.04
N GLN A 51 2.27 -12.58 7.85
CA GLN A 51 2.39 -13.95 8.36
C GLN A 51 1.04 -14.66 8.31
N ASN A 52 1.11 -15.99 8.22
CA ASN A 52 -0.02 -16.89 8.38
C ASN A 52 -1.19 -16.50 7.46
N ARG A 53 -2.38 -16.33 8.05
CA ARG A 53 -3.63 -16.04 7.37
C ARG A 53 -3.57 -14.81 6.46
N VAL A 54 -2.92 -13.73 6.89
CA VAL A 54 -2.86 -12.49 6.09
C VAL A 54 -2.02 -12.70 4.84
N LEU A 55 -0.91 -13.43 4.96
CA LEU A 55 -0.08 -13.78 3.80
C LEU A 55 -0.87 -14.67 2.82
N GLN A 56 -1.56 -15.69 3.34
CA GLN A 56 -2.36 -16.58 2.50
C GLN A 56 -3.47 -15.81 1.78
N GLN A 57 -4.20 -14.93 2.47
CA GLN A 57 -5.25 -14.11 1.86
C GLN A 57 -4.73 -13.21 0.73
N LEU A 58 -3.54 -12.64 0.89
CA LEU A 58 -2.92 -11.83 -0.16
C LEU A 58 -2.52 -12.68 -1.37
N GLN A 59 -2.03 -13.90 -1.15
CA GLN A 59 -1.69 -14.84 -2.22
C GLN A 59 -2.95 -15.30 -2.97
N ASP A 60 -3.98 -15.73 -2.25
CA ASP A 60 -5.25 -16.18 -2.84
C ASP A 60 -5.88 -15.05 -3.68
N ALA A 61 -5.90 -13.82 -3.17
CA ALA A 61 -6.40 -12.65 -3.90
C ALA A 61 -5.60 -12.34 -5.17
N LEU A 62 -4.27 -12.54 -5.17
CA LEU A 62 -3.45 -12.38 -6.36
C LEU A 62 -3.77 -13.46 -7.41
N ASP A 63 -3.87 -14.72 -6.98
CA ASP A 63 -4.17 -15.85 -7.87
C ASP A 63 -5.54 -15.69 -8.54
N GLU A 64 -6.55 -15.24 -7.79
CA GLU A 64 -7.89 -14.94 -8.31
C GLU A 64 -7.86 -13.82 -9.35
N LEU A 65 -7.15 -12.72 -9.06
CA LEU A 65 -7.03 -11.59 -9.99
C LEU A 65 -6.26 -11.98 -11.26
N GLU A 66 -5.19 -12.76 -11.13
CA GLU A 66 -4.43 -13.27 -12.25
C GLU A 66 -5.31 -14.15 -13.16
N ALA A 67 -6.04 -15.11 -12.57
CA ALA A 67 -6.93 -15.99 -13.32
C ALA A 67 -8.01 -15.21 -14.07
N ALA A 68 -8.60 -14.18 -13.43
CA ALA A 68 -9.61 -13.32 -14.04
C ALA A 68 -9.06 -12.51 -15.23
N GLU A 69 -7.86 -11.94 -15.11
CA GLU A 69 -7.23 -11.18 -16.20
C GLU A 69 -6.82 -12.08 -17.37
N TRP A 70 -6.33 -13.29 -17.11
CA TRP A 70 -6.05 -14.28 -18.16
C TRP A 70 -7.32 -14.76 -18.86
N ALA A 71 -8.43 -14.92 -18.13
CA ALA A 71 -9.72 -15.27 -18.74
C ALA A 71 -10.20 -14.17 -19.69
N LYS A 72 -10.11 -12.89 -19.29
CA LYS A 72 -10.47 -11.74 -20.13
C LYS A 72 -9.61 -11.67 -21.39
N LYS A 73 -8.28 -11.80 -21.25
CA LYS A 73 -7.36 -11.80 -22.40
C LYS A 73 -7.65 -12.93 -23.38
N ARG A 74 -7.96 -14.14 -22.89
CA ARG A 74 -8.32 -15.28 -23.77
C ARG A 74 -9.66 -15.08 -24.48
N GLY A 75 -10.63 -14.40 -23.85
CA GLY A 75 -11.91 -14.06 -24.45
C GLY A 75 -11.81 -12.98 -25.54
N GLU A 76 -10.94 -11.98 -25.37
CA GLU A 76 -10.74 -10.90 -26.36
C GLU A 76 -10.00 -11.37 -27.63
N VAL A 77 -9.20 -12.44 -27.55
CA VAL A 77 -8.46 -13.04 -28.67
C VAL A 77 -9.39 -13.67 -29.73
N ILE A 78 -10.70 -13.81 -29.48
CA ILE A 78 -11.67 -14.26 -30.48
C ILE A 78 -12.07 -13.11 -31.44
N SER A 79 -11.71 -11.85 -31.15
CA SER A 79 -11.85 -10.75 -32.11
C SER A 79 -10.64 -10.71 -33.05
N SER A 80 -10.79 -11.31 -34.22
CA SER A 80 -9.76 -11.63 -35.22
C SER A 80 -9.01 -10.44 -35.85
N HIS A 81 -8.99 -9.25 -35.23
CA HIS A 81 -8.43 -8.03 -35.82
C HIS A 81 -7.46 -7.26 -34.91
N SER A 82 -7.20 -7.66 -33.66
CA SER A 82 -6.11 -7.07 -32.87
C SER A 82 -4.79 -7.83 -33.07
N GLN A 83 -4.25 -7.62 -34.27
CA GLN A 83 -2.88 -7.95 -34.63
C GLN A 83 -1.89 -7.60 -33.51
N LEU A 84 -1.11 -8.60 -33.09
CA LEU A 84 0.35 -8.51 -33.02
C LEU A 84 0.91 -7.19 -32.45
N LYS A 85 0.61 -6.82 -31.20
CA LYS A 85 1.43 -5.82 -30.49
C LYS A 85 1.70 -6.22 -29.05
N LYS A 86 2.96 -6.64 -28.86
CA LYS A 86 3.77 -6.66 -27.63
C LYS A 86 3.51 -7.87 -26.72
N GLN A 87 4.37 -8.87 -26.86
CA GLN A 87 4.87 -9.63 -25.71
C GLN A 87 5.46 -8.62 -24.71
N GLY A 88 4.59 -8.05 -23.87
CA GLY A 88 5.01 -7.27 -22.71
C GLY A 88 5.68 -8.17 -21.68
N TRP A 89 6.39 -7.55 -20.73
CA TRP A 89 7.23 -8.15 -19.69
C TRP A 89 6.48 -9.04 -18.65
N GLY A 90 5.36 -9.67 -19.01
CA GLY A 90 4.50 -10.45 -18.12
C GLY A 90 3.15 -9.77 -17.84
N LEU A 91 2.40 -10.35 -16.90
CA LEU A 91 1.15 -9.81 -16.40
C LEU A 91 1.43 -8.75 -15.33
N ILE A 92 0.96 -7.51 -15.54
CA ILE A 92 1.02 -6.44 -14.54
C ILE A 92 -0.41 -6.17 -14.06
N LEU A 93 -0.74 -6.66 -12.88
CA LEU A 93 -2.01 -6.38 -12.23
C LEU A 93 -1.99 -4.96 -11.66
N ARG A 94 -2.85 -4.08 -12.21
CA ARG A 94 -3.02 -2.70 -11.77
C ARG A 94 -4.34 -2.53 -11.02
N HIS A 95 -4.42 -1.46 -10.21
CA HIS A 95 -5.63 -1.09 -9.48
C HIS A 95 -6.12 -2.21 -8.55
N LEU A 96 -5.19 -2.89 -7.86
CA LEU A 96 -5.49 -4.03 -6.99
C LEU A 96 -6.56 -3.69 -5.95
N MET A 97 -6.51 -2.48 -5.40
CA MET A 97 -7.45 -1.95 -4.42
C MET A 97 -8.88 -1.84 -4.95
N ASP A 98 -9.05 -1.49 -6.21
CA ASP A 98 -10.38 -1.37 -6.83
C ASP A 98 -10.96 -2.74 -7.20
N LYS A 99 -10.08 -3.72 -7.37
CA LYS A 99 -10.43 -5.04 -7.92
C LYS A 99 -10.64 -6.10 -6.84
N HIS A 100 -10.04 -5.95 -5.65
CA HIS A 100 -10.18 -6.93 -4.58
C HIS A 100 -10.01 -6.28 -3.19
N GLU A 101 -10.95 -6.53 -2.29
CA GLU A 101 -11.06 -5.85 -0.99
C GLU A 101 -9.87 -6.07 -0.06
N VAL A 102 -9.23 -7.24 -0.09
CA VAL A 102 -8.02 -7.54 0.69
C VAL A 102 -6.90 -6.50 0.48
N PHE A 103 -6.76 -5.93 -0.72
CA PHE A 103 -5.76 -4.88 -0.96
C PHE A 103 -6.19 -3.51 -0.41
N LEU A 104 -7.48 -3.26 -0.21
CA LEU A 104 -7.96 -2.09 0.54
C LEU A 104 -7.65 -2.23 2.02
N GLU A 105 -7.78 -3.44 2.58
CA GLU A 105 -7.40 -3.69 3.97
C GLU A 105 -5.90 -3.49 4.19
N LEU A 106 -5.07 -3.82 3.19
CA LEU A 106 -3.62 -3.60 3.22
C LEU A 106 -3.25 -2.12 3.44
N LEU A 107 -4.03 -1.17 2.89
CA LEU A 107 -3.81 0.26 3.12
C LEU A 107 -3.98 0.66 4.59
N LYS A 108 -4.79 -0.09 5.34
CA LYS A 108 -5.09 0.15 6.76
C LYS A 108 -4.13 -0.60 7.68
N PHE A 109 -3.18 -1.36 7.13
CA PHE A 109 -2.25 -2.17 7.89
C PHE A 109 -1.26 -1.28 8.66
N GLN A 110 -1.48 -1.16 9.97
CA GLN A 110 -0.77 -0.22 10.85
C GLN A 110 0.76 -0.32 10.78
N PRO A 111 1.38 -1.51 10.68
CA PRO A 111 2.84 -1.59 10.55
C PRO A 111 3.42 -0.84 9.35
N LEU A 112 2.66 -0.65 8.26
CA LEU A 112 3.07 0.18 7.11
C LEU A 112 2.51 1.60 7.21
N LEU A 113 1.22 1.72 7.49
CA LEU A 113 0.53 3.02 7.50
C LEU A 113 1.11 3.98 8.55
N SER A 114 1.49 3.47 9.72
CA SER A 114 2.09 4.31 10.76
C SER A 114 3.45 4.87 10.36
N ILE A 115 4.25 4.12 9.59
CA ILE A 115 5.53 4.59 9.06
C ILE A 115 5.29 5.67 8.00
N ALA A 116 4.32 5.47 7.11
CA ALA A 116 3.95 6.49 6.13
C ALA A 116 3.53 7.80 6.81
N ARG A 117 2.70 7.72 7.87
CA ARG A 117 2.30 8.87 8.68
C ARG A 117 3.48 9.50 9.43
N ALA A 118 4.40 8.68 9.94
CA ALA A 118 5.61 9.15 10.60
C ALA A 118 6.55 9.93 9.67
N MET A 119 6.61 9.55 8.39
CA MET A 119 7.53 10.17 7.43
C MET A 119 6.91 11.34 6.66
N MET A 120 5.61 11.26 6.36
CA MET A 120 4.91 12.20 5.49
C MET A 120 3.97 13.15 6.24
N GLY A 121 3.77 12.92 7.53
CA GLY A 121 2.76 13.60 8.34
C GLY A 121 1.42 12.86 8.37
N PRO A 122 0.52 13.25 9.29
CA PRO A 122 -0.83 12.70 9.37
C PRO A 122 -1.61 12.97 8.08
N LEU A 123 -2.39 11.97 7.64
CA LEU A 123 -3.30 12.05 6.48
C LEU A 123 -4.65 12.65 6.87
#